data_AF-A0A419L1M9-F1
#
_entry.id   AF-A0A419L1M9-F1
#
_cell.length_a   1.000
_cell.length_b   1.000
_cell.length_c   1.000
_cell.angle_alpha   90.00
_cell.angle_beta   90.00
_cell.angle_gamma   90.00
#
_symmetry.space_group_name_H-M   'P 1'
#
loop_
_entity.id
_entity.type
_entity.pdbx_description
1 polymer ?
#
loop_
_entity_poly.entity_id
_entity_poly.type
_entity_poly.pdbx_seq_one_letter_code
_entity_poly.pdbx_strand_id
1 'polypeptide(L)' 'MTSTEERRLQEVFRSLTRKLRINGLRLVWMPTANNGLRGEIKNDCVYIYEVDPDKAIETLKHEL' A
#
# COMPACT_ATOMS: atom_id res chain seq x y z
N MET A 1 6.14 -17.48 2.47
CA MET A 1 4.74 -17.61 2.01
C MET A 1 4.14 -16.22 2.11
N THR A 2 3.90 -15.53 0.99
CA THR A 2 3.23 -14.21 1.01
C THR A 2 1.76 -14.40 1.35
N SER A 3 1.29 -13.75 2.41
CA SER A 3 -0.12 -13.82 2.86
C SER A 3 -1.06 -13.38 1.72
N THR A 4 -2.23 -14.00 1.59
CA THR A 4 -3.20 -13.74 0.52
C THR A 4 -3.59 -12.26 0.44
N GLU A 5 -3.60 -11.60 1.57
CA GLU A 5 -3.88 -10.19 1.80
C GLU A 5 -2.84 -9.28 1.12
N GLU A 6 -1.55 -9.62 1.23
CA GLU A 6 -0.46 -8.87 0.63
C GLU A 6 -0.57 -8.88 -0.90
N ARG A 7 -0.95 -10.04 -1.48
CA ARG A 7 -1.19 -10.16 -2.92
C ARG A 7 -2.30 -9.23 -3.39
N ARG A 8 -3.43 -9.20 -2.67
CA ARG A 8 -4.57 -8.34 -3.00
C ARG A 8 -4.17 -6.86 -2.99
N LEU A 9 -3.39 -6.43 -1.99
CA LEU A 9 -2.90 -5.05 -1.89
C LEU A 9 -1.95 -4.72 -3.06
N GLN A 10 -1.04 -5.63 -3.40
CA GLN A 10 -0.12 -5.50 -4.54
C GLN A 10 -0.86 -5.43 -5.89
N GLU A 11 -1.94 -6.19 -6.07
CA GLU A 11 -2.76 -6.12 -7.28
C GLU A 11 -3.47 -4.78 -7.41
N VAL A 12 -4.06 -4.27 -6.33
CA VAL A 12 -4.69 -2.95 -6.31
C VAL A 12 -3.66 -1.86 -6.63
N PHE A 13 -2.49 -1.91 -5.99
CA PHE A 13 -1.40 -0.98 -6.25
C PHE A 13 -0.96 -0.96 -7.71
N ARG A 14 -0.74 -2.14 -8.31
CA ARG A 14 -0.39 -2.26 -9.73
C ARG A 14 -1.49 -1.72 -10.64
N SER A 15 -2.75 -1.94 -10.28
CA SER A 15 -3.89 -1.42 -11.05
C SER A 15 -3.94 0.11 -11.00
N LEU A 16 -3.72 0.71 -9.82
CA LEU A 16 -3.71 2.17 -9.62
C LEU A 16 -2.53 2.84 -10.33
N THR A 17 -1.31 2.39 -10.06
CA THR A 17 -0.09 2.95 -10.68
C THR A 17 -0.15 2.89 -12.21
N ARG A 18 -0.68 1.79 -12.77
CA ARG A 18 -0.91 1.68 -14.22
C ARG A 18 -1.95 2.67 -14.74
N LYS A 19 -3.07 2.87 -14.02
CA LYS A 19 -4.10 3.85 -14.42
C LYS A 19 -3.60 5.28 -14.36
N LEU A 20 -2.80 5.59 -13.34
CA LEU A 20 -2.23 6.92 -13.11
C LEU A 20 -0.93 7.17 -13.89
N ARG A 21 -0.42 6.15 -14.61
CA ARG A 21 0.87 6.18 -15.33
C ARG A 21 2.06 6.54 -14.43
N ILE A 22 1.97 6.19 -13.15
CA ILE A 22 3.05 6.35 -12.17
C ILE A 22 4.01 5.18 -12.36
N ASN A 23 5.26 5.49 -12.69
CA ASN A 23 6.34 4.52 -12.80
C ASN A 23 7.37 4.75 -11.69
N GLY A 24 8.04 3.68 -11.26
CA GLY A 24 9.09 3.77 -10.23
C GLY A 24 8.62 3.65 -8.78
N LEU A 25 7.31 3.77 -8.54
CA LEU A 25 6.74 3.62 -7.21
C LEU A 25 6.69 2.14 -6.77
N ARG A 26 7.04 1.85 -5.52
CA ARG A 26 7.01 0.50 -4.92
C ARG A 26 6.06 0.46 -3.72
N LEU A 27 5.30 -0.61 -3.55
CA LEU A 27 4.45 -0.81 -2.38
C LEU A 27 5.18 -1.66 -1.33
N VAL A 28 5.20 -1.17 -0.10
CA VAL A 28 5.71 -1.87 1.07
C VAL A 28 4.59 -1.92 2.12
N TRP A 29 4.11 -3.13 2.43
CA TRP A 29 3.13 -3.32 3.49
C TRP A 29 3.84 -3.77 4.76
N MET A 30 3.78 -2.94 5.80
CA MET A 30 4.43 -3.17 7.08
C MET A 30 3.39 -2.97 8.19
N PRO A 31 2.49 -3.95 8.41
CA PRO A 31 1.46 -3.83 9.43
C PRO A 31 2.12 -3.62 10.80
N THR A 32 2.04 -2.40 11.33
CA THR A 32 2.63 -2.02 12.62
C THR A 32 1.57 -1.40 13.49
N ALA A 33 1.49 -1.84 14.75
CA ALA A 33 0.49 -1.38 15.69
C ALA A 33 0.73 0.06 16.19
N ASN A 34 1.89 0.66 15.91
CA ASN A 34 2.47 1.60 16.88
C ASN A 34 2.82 3.03 16.41
N ASN A 35 2.25 3.58 15.33
CA ASN A 35 2.66 4.94 14.92
C ASN A 35 1.56 5.95 14.56
N GLY A 36 0.28 5.62 14.67
CA GLY A 36 -0.82 6.56 14.32
C GLY A 36 -0.88 6.96 12.83
N LEU A 37 0.14 6.61 12.05
CA LEU A 37 0.23 6.75 10.60
C LEU A 37 -0.41 5.53 9.95
N ARG A 38 -1.31 5.78 8.99
CA ARG A 38 -1.98 4.73 8.21
C ARG A 38 -1.16 4.33 6.98
N GLY A 39 -0.46 5.31 6.40
CA GLY A 39 0.52 5.13 5.34
C GLY A 39 1.36 6.40 5.12
N GLU A 40 2.44 6.27 4.35
CA GLU A 40 3.26 7.39 3.90
C GLU A 40 3.88 7.09 2.53
N ILE A 41 4.17 8.13 1.74
CA ILE A 41 4.95 8.01 0.50
C ILE A 41 6.33 8.62 0.72
N LYS A 42 7.38 7.81 0.60
CA LYS A 42 8.76 8.22 0.82
C LYS A 42 9.73 7.46 -0.09
N ASN A 43 10.66 8.17 -0.73
CA ASN A 43 11.71 7.58 -1.58
C ASN A 43 11.14 6.63 -2.66
N ASP A 44 10.11 7.07 -3.37
CA ASP A 44 9.41 6.26 -4.39
C ASP A 44 8.81 4.95 -3.83
N CYS A 45 8.56 4.90 -2.52
CA CYS A 45 7.91 3.79 -1.86
C CYS A 45 6.64 4.28 -1.14
N VAL A 46 5.53 3.58 -1.35
CA VAL A 46 4.30 3.71 -0.57
C VAL A 46 4.38 2.70 0.57
N TYR A 47 4.46 3.20 1.78
CA TYR A 47 4.42 2.40 3.00
C TYR A 47 2.99 2.39 3.52
N ILE A 48 2.46 1.20 3.78
CA ILE A 48 1.15 1.03 4.41
C ILE A 48 1.36 0.32 5.74
N TYR A 49 0.87 0.93 6.82
CA TYR A 49 1.06 0.46 8.19
C TYR A 49 -0.19 -0.19 8.78
N GLU A 50 -1.32 -0.06 8.08
CA GLU A 50 -2.60 -0.68 8.48
C GLU A 50 -2.50 -2.20 8.54
N VAL A 51 -2.88 -2.76 9.68
CA VAL A 51 -2.92 -4.21 9.92
C VAL A 51 -4.11 -4.86 9.21
N ASP A 52 -5.22 -4.11 9.13
CA ASP A 52 -6.42 -4.56 8.45
C ASP A 52 -6.25 -4.37 6.93
N PRO A 53 -6.38 -5.46 6.13
CA PRO A 53 -6.11 -5.39 4.70
C PRO A 53 -7.13 -4.56 3.92
N ASP A 54 -8.39 -4.50 4.37
CA ASP A 54 -9.40 -3.68 3.70
C ASP A 54 -9.13 -2.20 3.98
N LYS A 55 -8.74 -1.83 5.21
CA LYS A 55 -8.29 -0.46 5.52
C LYS A 55 -6.98 -0.10 4.84
N ALA A 56 -6.06 -1.05 4.68
CA ALA A 56 -4.82 -0.86 3.94
C ALA A 56 -5.11 -0.50 2.47
N ILE A 57 -6.08 -1.18 1.84
CA ILE A 57 -6.53 -0.88 0.48
C ILE A 57 -7.19 0.51 0.41
N GLU A 58 -8.02 0.87 1.39
CA GLU A 58 -8.63 2.20 1.45
C GLU A 58 -7.58 3.30 1.58
N THR A 59 -6.58 3.10 2.45
CA THR A 59 -5.47 4.04 2.62
C THR A 59 -4.68 4.17 1.32
N LEU A 60 -4.34 3.05 0.68
CA LEU A 60 -3.62 3.03 -0.59
C LEU A 60 -4.33 3.82 -1.69
N LYS A 61 -5.67 3.77 -1.75
CA LYS A 61 -6.48 4.53 -2.71
C LYS A 61 -6.59 6.02 -2.39
N HIS A 62 -6.41 6.41 -1.13
CA HIS A 62 -6.40 7.83 -0.75
C HIS A 62 -5.05 8.48 -1.06
N GLU A 63 -3.96 7.73 -0.93
CA GLU A 63 -2.59 8.23 -1.12
C GLU A 63 -2.15 8.28 -2.60
N LEU A 64 -2.79 7.52 -3.50
CA LEU A 64 -2.48 7.44 -4.95
C LEU A 64 -3.59 8.00 -5.83
#